data_AF-A0A178Z5Z5-F1
#
_entry.id   AF-A0A178Z5Z5-F1
#
_cell.length_a   1.000
_cell.length_b   1.000
_cell.length_c   1.000
_cell.angle_alpha   90.00
_cell.angle_beta   90.00
_cell.angle_gamma   90.00
#
_symmetry.space_group_name_H-M   'P 1'
#
loop_
_entity.id
_entity.type
_entity.pdbx_description
1 polymer ?
#
loop_
_entity_poly.entity_id
_entity_poly.type
_entity_poly.pdbx_seq_one_letter_code
_entity_poly.pdbx_strand_id
1 'polypeptide(L)'
;MFDTICTLPVQSDIFAQVIHPTQPLFAIGLSSGHVHTYKLPSDSEVIADTSEDSASPPLKPTNSVNGSIVPSLRRASTASLSESGLGSLDTLWTTRRHKGSCRCLAFSHEGDICYSAGTDGLVKAFHTDTGKVVSKIVIPQSVGSRKADGPTVLHALSPQALLLGTDSGKLHLQDLREGGKEIVAKCSQTWTPHGEEHINSLVPLPASEASTSGFPKQWVSVGGTTLAVTDVRKGTVAISEDQEIELTSLAMVQGLKKGGTSVGQKILVGQSDGVVSLWERGVWSDLDERIVVERGGLGVDSLAEVPFGFGGGKLKMNEKLVAAGLEDGRVRFIRVGRNGVLNDMDAKHDEIDGVVAIGFDIEGRMITSGGQTVKVWMEAKGLPGGGRAAATKHDMSSSEEDDVDESDVDESSDGDGQSKPKRKKRKRNKGKDKSGGKALDFLL
;
A
#
# COMPACT_ATOMS: atom_id res chain seq x y z
N MET A 1 8.61 -3.87 -14.21
CA MET A 1 8.48 -5.10 -13.42
C MET A 1 9.19 -4.85 -12.10
N PHE A 2 8.73 -5.44 -11.00
CA PHE A 2 9.39 -5.31 -9.70
C PHE A 2 10.21 -6.56 -9.41
N ASP A 3 11.50 -6.39 -9.20
CA ASP A 3 12.43 -7.48 -8.90
C ASP A 3 12.65 -7.54 -7.38
N THR A 4 12.60 -8.74 -6.79
CA THR A 4 12.88 -8.92 -5.36
C THR A 4 14.38 -8.73 -5.11
N ILE A 5 14.74 -7.76 -4.27
CA ILE A 5 16.12 -7.51 -3.84
C ILE A 5 16.42 -8.07 -2.44
N CYS A 6 15.39 -8.29 -1.62
CA CYS A 6 15.53 -8.91 -0.31
C CYS A 6 14.29 -9.73 0.04
N THR A 7 14.50 -10.92 0.62
CA THR A 7 13.46 -11.71 1.30
C THR A 7 13.94 -11.98 2.72
N LEU A 8 13.12 -11.61 3.70
CA LEU A 8 13.44 -11.65 5.12
C LEU A 8 12.41 -12.50 5.87
N PRO A 9 12.78 -13.69 6.36
CA PRO A 9 11.93 -14.46 7.26
C PRO A 9 11.93 -13.86 8.68
N VAL A 10 10.80 -13.95 9.37
CA VAL A 10 10.62 -13.53 10.77
C VAL A 10 10.04 -14.67 11.63
N GLN A 11 10.14 -14.56 12.95
CA GLN A 11 9.82 -15.66 13.87
C GLN A 11 8.33 -15.86 14.19
N SER A 12 7.44 -15.02 13.67
CA SER A 12 5.99 -15.05 13.91
C SER A 12 5.28 -14.17 12.89
N ASP A 13 4.00 -14.45 12.66
CA ASP A 13 3.20 -13.79 11.62
C ASP A 13 3.15 -12.27 11.79
N ILE A 14 3.20 -11.55 10.68
CA ILE A 14 3.23 -10.09 10.62
C ILE A 14 1.79 -9.57 10.61
N PHE A 15 1.45 -8.73 11.58
CA PHE A 15 0.13 -8.09 11.69
C PHE A 15 0.17 -6.59 11.38
N ALA A 16 1.35 -5.97 11.31
CA ALA A 16 1.49 -4.55 10.99
C ALA A 16 2.81 -4.28 10.26
N GLN A 17 2.78 -3.34 9.32
CA GLN A 17 3.94 -2.72 8.67
C GLN A 17 3.75 -1.21 8.66
N VAL A 18 4.82 -0.44 8.89
CA VAL A 18 4.82 1.01 8.66
C VAL A 18 6.16 1.44 8.08
N ILE A 19 6.12 2.36 7.11
CA ILE A 19 7.30 2.90 6.43
C ILE A 19 7.62 4.28 6.99
N HIS A 20 8.90 4.60 7.18
CA HIS A 20 9.34 5.87 7.74
C HIS A 20 9.14 7.02 6.74
N PRO A 21 8.67 8.21 7.18
CA PRO A 21 8.31 9.29 6.26
C PRO A 21 9.52 9.95 5.56
N THR A 22 10.71 9.86 6.16
CA THR A 22 11.88 10.68 5.78
C THR A 22 13.22 9.91 5.68
N GLN A 23 13.21 8.58 5.83
CA GLN A 23 14.44 7.75 5.84
C GLN A 23 14.16 6.37 5.22
N PRO A 24 15.18 5.67 4.68
CA PRO A 24 15.02 4.33 4.11
C PRO A 24 14.94 3.28 5.22
N LEU A 25 13.87 3.32 6.02
CA LEU A 25 13.65 2.36 7.11
C LEU A 25 12.17 2.04 7.28
N PHE A 26 11.87 0.87 7.84
CA PHE A 26 10.50 0.43 8.13
C PHE A 26 10.44 -0.35 9.44
N ALA A 27 9.24 -0.47 9.99
CA ALA A 27 8.97 -1.27 11.18
C ALA A 27 7.84 -2.26 10.94
N ILE A 28 7.93 -3.42 11.58
CA ILE A 28 6.88 -4.47 11.55
C ILE A 28 6.47 -4.90 12.96
N GLY A 29 5.19 -5.22 13.11
CA GLY A 29 4.57 -5.70 14.34
C GLY A 29 4.11 -7.14 14.17
N LEU A 30 4.50 -8.02 15.10
CA LEU A 30 4.27 -9.45 14.99
C LEU A 30 3.18 -9.96 15.94
N SER A 31 2.59 -11.11 15.59
CA SER A 31 1.62 -11.86 16.38
C SER A 31 2.14 -12.25 17.78
N SER A 32 3.45 -12.42 17.95
CA SER A 32 4.11 -12.66 19.25
C SER A 32 4.33 -11.41 20.13
N GLY A 33 3.90 -10.23 19.67
CA GLY A 33 4.07 -8.95 20.38
C GLY A 33 5.45 -8.30 20.22
N HIS A 34 6.28 -8.85 19.33
CA HIS A 34 7.52 -8.22 18.92
C HIS A 34 7.26 -7.06 17.96
N VAL A 35 8.11 -6.03 18.07
CA VAL A 35 8.29 -5.02 17.03
C VAL A 35 9.74 -5.07 16.60
N HIS A 36 9.95 -5.04 15.29
CA HIS A 36 11.26 -5.01 14.67
C HIS A 36 11.35 -3.74 13.82
N THR A 37 12.51 -3.11 13.77
CA THR A 37 12.78 -2.00 12.86
C THR A 37 14.05 -2.28 12.07
N TYR A 38 13.96 -2.04 10.77
CA TYR A 38 14.97 -2.35 9.79
C TYR A 38 15.33 -1.12 8.98
N LYS A 39 16.62 -0.90 8.77
CA LYS A 39 17.15 0.08 7.82
C LYS A 39 17.51 -0.64 6.53
N LEU A 40 17.10 -0.04 5.41
CA LEU A 40 17.51 -0.43 4.07
C LEU A 40 18.79 0.35 3.72
N PRO A 41 19.76 -0.27 3.02
CA PRO A 41 20.93 0.46 2.51
C PRO A 41 20.46 1.60 1.61
N SER A 42 20.92 2.83 1.83
CA SER A 42 20.62 3.92 0.89
C SER A 42 21.46 3.77 -0.39
N ASP A 43 20.93 4.23 -1.52
CA ASP A 43 21.68 4.24 -2.78
C ASP A 43 22.98 5.07 -2.66
N SER A 44 23.04 6.01 -1.70
CA SER A 44 24.22 6.83 -1.41
C SER A 44 25.31 6.08 -0.62
N GLU A 45 24.93 5.20 0.31
CA GLU A 45 25.88 4.38 1.09
C GLU A 45 26.55 3.31 0.21
N VAL A 46 25.79 2.70 -0.72
CA VAL A 46 26.31 1.74 -1.70
C VAL A 46 27.36 2.37 -2.64
N ILE A 47 27.18 3.65 -3.01
CA ILE A 47 28.15 4.39 -3.83
C ILE A 47 29.43 4.71 -3.03
N ALA A 48 29.31 4.96 -1.72
CA ALA A 48 30.48 5.16 -0.85
C ALA A 48 31.31 3.86 -0.73
N ASP A 49 30.67 2.73 -0.41
CA ASP A 49 31.33 1.43 -0.24
C ASP A 49 32.05 0.96 -1.53
N THR A 50 31.48 1.27 -2.71
CA THR A 50 32.11 0.97 -4.01
C THR A 50 33.22 1.95 -4.41
N SER A 51 33.40 3.05 -3.67
CA SER A 51 34.46 4.05 -3.91
C SER A 51 35.66 3.94 -2.97
N GLU A 52 35.54 3.24 -1.83
CA GLU A 52 36.63 3.09 -0.84
C GLU A 52 37.58 1.90 -1.11
N ASP A 53 37.37 1.10 -2.17
CA ASP A 53 38.27 -0.01 -2.54
C ASP A 53 39.54 0.47 -3.28
N SER A 54 40.17 1.52 -2.76
CA SER A 54 41.45 2.04 -3.22
C SER A 54 42.25 2.70 -2.08
N ALA A 55 43.20 1.92 -1.56
CA ALA A 55 44.28 2.29 -0.64
C ALA A 55 43.93 2.48 0.85
N SER A 56 43.72 1.35 1.55
CA SER A 56 44.22 1.20 2.93
C SER A 56 45.04 -0.09 3.09
N PRO A 57 46.22 -0.07 3.75
CA PRO A 57 47.05 -1.26 3.93
C PRO A 57 46.55 -2.12 5.11
N PRO A 58 46.70 -3.46 5.05
CA PRO A 58 46.15 -4.36 6.06
C PRO A 58 46.84 -4.21 7.43
N LEU A 59 46.04 -3.96 8.46
CA LEU A 59 46.50 -3.97 9.86
C LEU A 59 46.86 -5.40 10.30
N LYS A 60 48.02 -5.54 10.94
CA LYS A 60 48.53 -6.82 11.46
C LYS A 60 47.79 -7.24 12.74
N PRO A 61 47.55 -8.56 12.96
CA PRO A 61 46.89 -9.04 14.17
C PRO A 61 47.84 -9.05 15.37
N THR A 62 47.37 -8.59 16.53
CA THR A 62 48.06 -8.72 17.82
C THR A 62 47.26 -9.63 18.77
N ASN A 63 47.82 -10.78 19.10
CA ASN A 63 47.27 -11.71 20.10
C ASN A 63 47.66 -11.27 21.53
N SER A 64 46.70 -11.14 22.44
CA SER A 64 46.92 -11.37 23.87
C SER A 64 45.62 -11.58 24.68
N VAL A 65 45.20 -12.86 24.70
CA VAL A 65 44.57 -13.60 25.81
C VAL A 65 44.10 -12.81 27.06
N ASN A 66 42.79 -12.85 27.33
CA ASN A 66 42.28 -13.45 28.58
C ASN A 66 40.80 -13.84 28.43
N GLY A 67 40.44 -15.04 28.90
CA GLY A 67 39.20 -15.72 28.52
C GLY A 67 38.05 -15.58 29.52
N SER A 68 36.85 -15.41 28.98
CA SER A 68 35.59 -15.88 29.60
C SER A 68 34.64 -16.27 28.48
N ILE A 69 34.58 -17.57 28.16
CA ILE A 69 33.75 -18.09 27.07
C ILE A 69 32.33 -18.32 27.61
N VAL A 70 31.44 -17.38 27.33
CA VAL A 70 29.99 -17.65 27.28
C VAL A 70 29.57 -17.70 25.80
N PRO A 71 28.79 -18.71 25.37
CA PRO A 71 28.48 -18.89 23.96
C PRO A 71 27.49 -17.82 23.50
N SER A 72 28.01 -16.75 22.90
CA SER A 72 27.19 -15.81 22.14
C SER A 72 26.51 -16.56 21.00
N LEU A 73 25.19 -16.69 21.11
CA LEU A 73 24.33 -17.24 20.07
C LEU A 73 24.63 -16.50 18.75
N ARG A 74 25.18 -17.21 17.78
CA ARG A 74 25.23 -16.77 16.38
C ARG A 74 23.80 -16.56 15.90
N ARG A 75 23.29 -15.34 16.00
CA ARG A 75 22.01 -14.95 15.41
C ARG A 75 22.22 -14.98 13.89
N ALA A 76 21.47 -15.86 13.22
CA ALA A 76 21.67 -16.16 11.82
C ALA A 76 21.43 -14.91 10.94
N SER A 77 22.50 -14.44 10.30
CA SER A 77 22.41 -13.58 9.12
C SER A 77 22.15 -14.45 7.89
N THR A 78 20.88 -14.75 7.64
CA THR A 78 20.43 -15.46 6.42
C THR A 78 19.33 -14.67 5.72
N ALA A 79 19.66 -13.46 5.29
CA ALA A 79 19.03 -12.91 4.10
C ALA A 79 19.57 -13.71 2.91
N SER A 80 18.68 -14.36 2.16
CA SER A 80 19.08 -15.11 0.96
C SER A 80 19.53 -14.13 -0.12
N LEU A 81 20.79 -14.25 -0.54
CA LEU A 81 21.36 -13.48 -1.65
C LEU A 81 20.53 -13.73 -2.93
N SER A 82 19.93 -12.68 -3.50
CA SER A 82 19.46 -12.70 -4.89
C SER A 82 20.64 -12.40 -5.83
N GLU A 83 20.56 -12.89 -7.07
CA GLU A 83 21.62 -12.77 -8.10
C GLU A 83 21.92 -11.33 -8.58
N SER A 84 21.29 -10.31 -7.96
CA SER A 84 21.43 -8.89 -8.27
C SER A 84 22.37 -8.09 -7.33
N GLY A 85 22.92 -8.71 -6.29
CA GLY A 85 24.08 -8.17 -5.56
C GLY A 85 23.84 -6.96 -4.64
N LEU A 86 22.60 -6.61 -4.31
CA LEU A 86 22.21 -5.56 -3.37
C LEU A 86 20.99 -6.04 -2.57
N GLY A 87 20.96 -6.11 -1.24
CA GLY A 87 22.00 -5.86 -0.22
C GLY A 87 21.52 -6.41 1.14
N SER A 88 22.36 -6.34 2.19
CA SER A 88 21.96 -6.75 3.55
C SER A 88 20.89 -5.81 4.12
N LEU A 89 19.85 -6.38 4.75
CA LEU A 89 18.90 -5.59 5.53
C LEU A 89 19.40 -5.45 6.97
N ASP A 90 19.68 -4.21 7.39
CA ASP A 90 20.21 -3.94 8.72
C ASP A 90 19.08 -3.92 9.74
N THR A 91 19.15 -4.81 10.72
CA THR A 91 18.23 -4.79 11.86
C THR A 91 18.69 -3.72 12.84
N LEU A 92 18.00 -2.58 12.90
CA LEU A 92 18.31 -1.52 13.88
C LEU A 92 18.07 -2.02 15.31
N TRP A 93 16.90 -2.63 15.54
CA TRP A 93 16.60 -3.33 16.78
C TRP A 93 15.39 -4.26 16.65
N THR A 94 15.29 -5.19 17.61
CA THR A 94 14.15 -6.07 17.83
C THR A 94 13.78 -6.02 19.31
N THR A 95 12.49 -5.91 19.66
CA THR A 95 12.05 -5.93 21.06
C THR A 95 10.64 -6.50 21.20
N ARG A 96 10.41 -7.37 22.20
CA ARG A 96 9.05 -7.76 22.59
C ARG A 96 8.37 -6.61 23.32
N ARG A 97 7.65 -5.76 22.58
CA ARG A 97 6.98 -4.57 23.14
C ARG A 97 5.68 -4.93 23.85
N HIS A 98 4.91 -5.88 23.33
CA HIS A 98 3.57 -6.22 23.81
C HIS A 98 3.48 -7.64 24.39
N LYS A 99 2.58 -7.84 25.36
CA LYS A 99 2.33 -9.17 25.93
C LYS A 99 1.57 -10.08 24.95
N GLY A 100 0.53 -9.53 24.32
CA GLY A 100 -0.15 -10.09 23.15
C GLY A 100 0.43 -9.53 21.85
N SER A 101 -0.23 -9.84 20.73
CA SER A 101 0.14 -9.38 19.38
C SER A 101 0.25 -7.85 19.25
N CYS A 102 1.19 -7.41 18.42
CA CYS A 102 1.31 -6.01 18.00
C CYS A 102 0.57 -5.84 16.67
N ARG A 103 -0.63 -5.23 16.70
CA ARG A 103 -1.55 -5.15 15.54
C ARG A 103 -1.45 -3.85 14.75
N CYS A 104 -0.92 -2.77 15.34
CA CYS A 104 -0.84 -1.50 14.63
C CYS A 104 0.50 -0.81 14.89
N LEU A 105 1.00 -0.11 13.87
CA LEU A 105 2.17 0.74 13.94
C LEU A 105 1.90 2.07 13.23
N ALA A 106 2.46 3.17 13.73
CA ALA A 106 2.42 4.48 13.09
C ALA A 106 3.69 5.26 13.45
N PHE A 107 4.28 6.01 12.52
CA PHE A 107 5.31 6.99 12.84
C PHE A 107 4.69 8.35 13.22
N SER A 108 5.45 9.17 13.95
CA SER A 108 5.26 10.62 14.00
C SER A 108 5.47 11.23 12.60
N HIS A 109 5.09 12.50 12.41
CA HIS A 109 5.31 13.18 11.14
C HIS A 109 6.79 13.33 10.78
N GLU A 110 7.65 13.55 11.79
CA GLU A 110 9.10 13.64 11.61
C GLU A 110 9.77 12.25 11.50
N GLY A 111 9.10 11.21 11.99
CA GLY A 111 9.59 9.82 12.04
C GLY A 111 10.43 9.48 13.30
N ASP A 112 10.81 10.48 14.08
CA ASP A 112 11.61 10.36 15.32
C ASP A 112 11.00 9.43 16.39
N ILE A 113 9.67 9.36 16.44
CA ILE A 113 8.87 8.51 17.32
C ILE A 113 8.06 7.53 16.48
N CYS A 114 8.04 6.27 16.90
CA CYS A 114 7.09 5.28 16.42
C CYS A 114 6.14 4.87 17.55
N TYR A 115 4.88 4.65 17.20
CA TYR A 115 3.81 4.20 18.07
C TYR A 115 3.48 2.75 17.72
N SER A 116 3.40 1.88 18.71
CA SER A 116 2.92 0.49 18.55
C SER A 116 1.71 0.23 19.43
N ALA A 117 0.66 -0.37 18.86
CA ALA A 117 -0.54 -0.78 19.59
C ALA A 117 -0.68 -2.30 19.56
N GLY A 118 -1.03 -2.89 20.70
CA GLY A 118 -1.19 -4.34 20.82
C GLY A 118 -2.40 -4.77 21.64
N THR A 119 -2.72 -6.06 21.52
CA THR A 119 -3.84 -6.72 22.23
C THR A 119 -3.63 -6.84 23.74
N ASP A 120 -2.53 -6.29 24.27
CA ASP A 120 -2.33 -6.04 25.70
C ASP A 120 -2.98 -4.75 26.22
N GLY A 121 -3.77 -4.06 25.38
CA GLY A 121 -4.55 -2.88 25.74
C GLY A 121 -3.72 -1.60 25.88
N LEU A 122 -2.55 -1.57 25.23
CA LEU A 122 -1.60 -0.47 25.34
C LEU A 122 -1.16 0.02 23.95
N VAL A 123 -1.07 1.33 23.79
CA VAL A 123 -0.23 1.98 22.79
C VAL A 123 1.08 2.40 23.45
N LYS A 124 2.22 2.22 22.79
CA LYS A 124 3.55 2.53 23.31
C LYS A 124 4.28 3.39 22.31
N ALA A 125 4.69 4.60 22.72
CA ALA A 125 5.53 5.49 21.94
C ALA A 125 7.00 5.22 22.27
N PHE A 126 7.86 5.13 21.27
CA PHE A 126 9.29 4.88 21.42
C PHE A 126 10.10 5.62 20.36
N HIS A 127 11.34 5.98 20.68
CA HIS A 127 12.26 6.53 19.70
C HIS A 127 12.59 5.50 18.61
N THR A 128 12.56 5.93 17.35
CA THR A 128 12.75 5.06 16.18
C THR A 128 14.18 4.51 16.10
N ASP A 129 15.18 5.30 16.46
CA ASP A 129 16.61 4.97 16.37
C ASP A 129 17.05 3.88 17.37
N THR A 130 16.63 4.03 18.63
CA THR A 130 17.08 3.26 19.79
C THR A 130 16.05 2.27 20.29
N GLY A 131 14.80 2.37 19.81
CA GLY A 131 13.69 1.56 20.27
C GLY A 131 13.26 1.85 21.72
N LYS A 132 13.80 2.89 22.37
CA LYS A 132 13.52 3.20 23.78
C LYS A 132 12.11 3.77 23.96
N VAL A 133 11.30 3.14 24.81
CA VAL A 133 9.93 3.58 25.12
C VAL A 133 9.95 4.88 25.93
N VAL A 134 9.18 5.87 25.47
CA VAL A 134 9.05 7.21 26.07
C VAL A 134 7.65 7.48 26.64
N SER A 135 6.61 6.78 26.16
CA SER A 135 5.25 6.89 26.72
C SER A 135 4.44 5.60 26.53
N LYS A 136 3.40 5.45 27.35
CA LYS A 136 2.43 4.36 27.33
C LYS A 136 1.03 4.96 27.49
N ILE A 137 0.14 4.62 26.58
CA ILE A 137 -1.26 5.06 26.55
C ILE A 137 -2.12 3.82 26.76
N VAL A 138 -3.09 3.88 27.68
CA VAL A 138 -4.05 2.79 27.89
C VAL A 138 -5.18 2.94 26.89
N ILE A 139 -5.50 1.86 26.16
CA ILE A 139 -6.66 1.81 25.27
C ILE A 139 -7.92 1.79 26.15
N PRO A 140 -8.89 2.71 25.97
CA PRO A 140 -10.14 2.69 26.72
C PRO A 140 -10.84 1.34 26.63
N GLN A 141 -11.32 0.82 27.75
CA GLN A 141 -12.07 -0.45 27.77
C GLN A 141 -13.51 -0.22 27.33
N SER A 142 -14.03 -1.11 26.49
CA SER A 142 -15.45 -1.13 26.16
C SER A 142 -16.30 -1.53 27.38
N VAL A 143 -17.43 -0.83 27.57
CA VAL A 143 -18.27 -0.96 28.77
C VAL A 143 -18.85 -2.37 28.86
N GLY A 144 -18.62 -3.04 29.99
CA GLY A 144 -19.09 -4.41 30.24
C GLY A 144 -18.13 -5.52 29.80
N SER A 145 -17.07 -5.21 29.04
CA SER A 145 -16.01 -6.18 28.72
C SER A 145 -14.93 -6.21 29.81
N ARG A 146 -14.45 -7.42 30.16
CA ARG A 146 -13.23 -7.62 30.96
C ARG A 146 -11.97 -7.73 30.10
N LYS A 147 -12.12 -7.88 28.78
CA LYS A 147 -11.01 -7.96 27.82
C LYS A 147 -10.67 -6.55 27.34
N ALA A 148 -9.38 -6.25 27.19
CA ALA A 148 -8.96 -5.03 26.52
C ALA A 148 -9.53 -4.97 25.10
N ASP A 149 -9.96 -3.78 24.67
CA ASP A 149 -10.40 -3.57 23.30
C ASP A 149 -9.18 -3.69 22.36
N GLY A 150 -9.32 -4.48 21.30
CA GLY A 150 -8.21 -4.78 20.41
C GLY A 150 -7.95 -3.59 19.48
N PRO A 151 -6.71 -3.11 19.32
CA PRO A 151 -6.43 -2.08 18.34
C PRO A 151 -6.48 -2.66 16.92
N THR A 152 -7.07 -1.93 15.99
CA THR A 152 -7.18 -2.31 14.57
C THR A 152 -6.44 -1.35 13.65
N VAL A 153 -6.55 -0.04 13.92
CA VAL A 153 -5.91 1.02 13.12
C VAL A 153 -5.22 2.03 14.04
N LEU A 154 -4.06 2.54 13.63
CA LEU A 154 -3.32 3.58 14.33
C LEU A 154 -2.78 4.58 13.33
N HIS A 155 -3.01 5.89 13.54
CA HIS A 155 -2.58 6.91 12.59
C HIS A 155 -2.27 8.25 13.28
N ALA A 156 -1.06 8.79 13.10
CA ALA A 156 -0.74 10.14 13.55
C ALA A 156 -1.38 11.16 12.59
N LEU A 157 -2.44 11.84 13.01
CA LEU A 157 -3.17 12.83 12.21
C LEU A 157 -2.48 14.20 12.19
N SER A 158 -1.73 14.51 13.24
CA SER A 158 -0.82 15.65 13.34
C SER A 158 0.26 15.33 14.40
N PRO A 159 1.31 16.14 14.57
CA PRO A 159 2.27 15.99 15.67
C PRO A 159 1.65 15.97 17.07
N GLN A 160 0.40 16.44 17.21
CA GLN A 160 -0.33 16.56 18.47
C GLN A 160 -1.55 15.64 18.57
N ALA A 161 -1.82 14.79 17.57
CA ALA A 161 -3.06 14.03 17.48
C ALA A 161 -2.83 12.62 16.91
N LEU A 162 -3.19 11.60 17.68
CA LEU A 162 -3.11 10.19 17.30
C LEU A 162 -4.51 9.58 17.27
N LEU A 163 -4.91 9.03 16.12
CA LEU A 163 -6.14 8.27 15.94
C LEU A 163 -5.88 6.79 16.24
N LEU A 164 -6.82 6.17 16.95
CA LEU A 164 -6.79 4.76 17.34
C LEU A 164 -8.16 4.12 17.08
N GLY A 165 -8.25 3.23 16.10
CA GLY A 165 -9.41 2.37 15.83
C GLY A 165 -9.34 1.06 16.62
N THR A 166 -10.49 0.44 16.86
CA THR A 166 -10.62 -0.75 17.73
C THR A 166 -11.59 -1.81 17.20
N ASP A 167 -11.49 -3.02 17.76
CA ASP A 167 -12.35 -4.18 17.49
C ASP A 167 -13.84 -3.87 17.81
N SER A 168 -14.16 -3.00 18.79
CA SER A 168 -15.56 -2.61 19.12
C SER A 168 -16.08 -1.36 18.38
N GLY A 169 -15.46 -1.02 17.25
CA GLY A 169 -15.85 0.10 16.39
C GLY A 169 -15.60 1.48 16.97
N LYS A 170 -14.87 1.60 18.09
CA LYS A 170 -14.47 2.90 18.64
C LYS A 170 -13.28 3.44 17.87
N LEU A 171 -13.40 4.69 17.44
CA LEU A 171 -12.30 5.51 16.96
C LEU A 171 -12.00 6.60 18.00
N HIS A 172 -10.87 6.47 18.69
CA HIS A 172 -10.43 7.42 19.70
C HIS A 172 -9.47 8.46 19.11
N LEU A 173 -9.66 9.72 19.49
CA LEU A 173 -8.63 10.75 19.35
C LEU A 173 -7.83 10.85 20.65
N GLN A 174 -6.53 10.64 20.58
CA GLN A 174 -5.59 10.89 21.66
C GLN A 174 -4.91 12.24 21.40
N ASP A 175 -5.09 13.20 22.31
CA ASP A 175 -4.29 14.43 22.31
C ASP A 175 -2.89 14.09 22.86
N LEU A 176 -1.86 14.30 22.05
CA LEU A 176 -0.46 14.01 22.38
C LEU A 176 0.27 15.20 23.03
N ARG A 177 -0.39 16.35 23.20
CA ARG A 177 0.24 17.55 23.77
C ARG A 177 0.76 17.26 25.17
N GLU A 178 1.99 17.73 25.40
CA GLU A 178 2.71 17.57 26.64
C GLU A 178 1.96 18.14 27.85
N GLY A 179 1.77 17.28 28.87
CA GLY A 179 1.54 17.70 30.25
C GLY A 179 2.85 17.94 31.01
N GLY A 180 3.94 18.24 30.30
CA GLY A 180 5.33 18.21 30.78
C GLY A 180 6.20 17.24 29.97
N LYS A 181 7.33 16.80 30.54
CA LYS A 181 8.36 15.96 29.85
C LYS A 181 7.92 14.55 29.40
N GLU A 182 6.65 14.21 29.53
CA GLU A 182 6.08 12.92 29.12
C GLU A 182 4.83 13.17 28.26
N ILE A 183 4.66 12.35 27.21
CA ILE A 183 3.43 12.34 26.41
C ILE A 183 2.31 11.72 27.28
N VAL A 184 1.63 12.56 28.05
CA VAL A 184 0.45 12.19 28.84
C VAL A 184 -0.77 12.21 27.91
N ALA A 185 -0.86 11.20 27.04
CA ALA A 185 -1.91 11.17 26.05
C ALA A 185 -3.29 11.01 26.71
N LYS A 186 -4.18 11.96 26.42
CA LYS A 186 -5.57 11.95 26.92
C LYS A 186 -6.51 11.67 25.76
N CYS A 187 -7.41 10.70 25.94
CA CYS A 187 -8.51 10.50 25.02
C CYS A 187 -9.41 11.76 25.08
N SER A 188 -9.39 12.55 24.00
CA SER A 188 -10.09 13.84 23.91
C SER A 188 -11.48 13.69 23.31
N GLN A 189 -11.62 12.79 22.33
CA GLN A 189 -12.85 12.49 21.62
C GLN A 189 -12.92 10.99 21.30
N THR A 190 -14.14 10.48 21.07
CA THR A 190 -14.39 9.10 20.63
C THR A 190 -15.60 9.09 19.72
N TRP A 191 -15.52 8.35 18.62
CA TRP A 191 -16.58 8.17 17.64
C TRP A 191 -16.85 6.69 17.38
N THR A 192 -18.02 6.40 16.80
CA THR A 192 -18.45 5.07 16.32
C THR A 192 -18.89 5.18 14.86
N PRO A 193 -17.94 5.41 13.92
CA PRO A 193 -18.28 5.70 12.53
C PRO A 193 -19.00 4.54 11.80
N HIS A 194 -18.79 3.30 12.25
CA HIS A 194 -19.38 2.08 11.70
C HIS A 194 -20.23 1.31 12.74
N GLY A 195 -20.75 2.02 13.75
CA GLY A 195 -21.55 1.41 14.82
C GLY A 195 -20.72 0.54 15.77
N GLU A 196 -20.98 -0.76 15.77
CA GLU A 196 -20.22 -1.77 16.53
C GLU A 196 -19.21 -2.54 15.66
N GLU A 197 -19.21 -2.31 14.33
CA GLU A 197 -18.25 -2.92 13.42
C GLU A 197 -16.84 -2.37 13.62
N HIS A 198 -15.87 -3.29 13.57
CA HIS A 198 -14.46 -2.97 13.68
C HIS A 198 -13.97 -2.00 12.60
N ILE A 199 -12.97 -1.17 12.93
CA ILE A 199 -12.37 -0.23 11.97
C ILE A 199 -11.29 -0.97 11.17
N ASN A 200 -11.53 -1.24 9.88
CA ASN A 200 -10.64 -2.06 9.05
C ASN A 200 -9.46 -1.23 8.51
N SER A 201 -9.74 -0.02 8.03
CA SER A 201 -8.70 0.88 7.50
C SER A 201 -9.09 2.36 7.64
N LEU A 202 -8.10 3.25 7.55
CA LEU A 202 -8.28 4.70 7.63
C LEU A 202 -7.25 5.44 6.77
N VAL A 203 -7.70 6.43 6.00
CA VAL A 203 -6.83 7.35 5.26
C VAL A 203 -7.17 8.81 5.57
N PRO A 204 -6.19 9.65 5.96
CA PRO A 204 -6.43 11.08 6.19
C PRO A 204 -6.76 11.80 4.87
N LEU A 205 -7.71 12.73 4.92
CA LEU A 205 -7.98 13.63 3.81
C LEU A 205 -7.04 14.84 3.90
N PRO A 206 -6.29 15.18 2.84
CA PRO A 206 -5.41 16.33 2.78
C PRO A 206 -6.11 17.60 3.22
N ALA A 207 -5.39 18.41 3.98
CA ALA A 207 -5.85 19.72 4.43
C ALA A 207 -6.36 20.57 3.25
N SER A 208 -7.47 21.28 3.46
CA SER A 208 -7.95 22.25 2.49
C SER A 208 -7.00 23.44 2.39
N GLU A 209 -7.04 24.16 1.28
CA GLU A 209 -6.24 25.39 1.06
C GLU A 209 -6.51 26.46 2.13
N ALA A 210 -7.69 26.45 2.76
CA ALA A 210 -8.06 27.30 3.89
C ALA A 210 -7.47 26.86 5.25
N SER A 211 -6.72 25.76 5.31
CA SER A 211 -6.20 25.19 6.56
C SER A 211 -4.91 25.87 7.01
N THR A 212 -5.02 26.76 8.00
CA THR A 212 -3.88 27.46 8.64
C THR A 212 -2.81 26.56 9.27
N SER A 213 -3.10 25.27 9.46
CA SER A 213 -2.23 24.33 10.17
C SER A 213 -1.47 23.36 9.28
N GLY A 214 -1.76 23.30 7.97
CA GLY A 214 -1.21 22.29 7.04
C GLY A 214 -1.67 20.83 7.28
N PHE A 215 -1.96 20.45 8.53
CA PHE A 215 -2.36 19.08 8.89
C PHE A 215 -3.83 18.74 8.50
N PRO A 216 -4.10 17.46 8.16
CA PRO A 216 -5.44 16.91 8.02
C PRO A 216 -6.37 17.20 9.21
N LYS A 217 -7.65 17.41 8.91
CA LYS A 217 -8.73 17.58 9.91
C LYS A 217 -9.90 16.63 9.67
N GLN A 218 -9.84 15.89 8.57
CA GLN A 218 -10.83 14.92 8.13
C GLN A 218 -10.10 13.66 7.68
N TRP A 219 -10.80 12.53 7.73
CA TRP A 219 -10.32 11.26 7.23
C TRP A 219 -11.50 10.42 6.76
N VAL A 220 -11.19 9.40 5.97
CA VAL A 220 -12.12 8.34 5.57
C VAL A 220 -11.71 7.08 6.31
N SER A 221 -12.68 6.40 6.91
CA SER A 221 -12.52 5.05 7.46
C SER A 221 -13.48 4.08 6.79
N VAL A 222 -13.15 2.79 6.86
CA VAL A 222 -14.04 1.69 6.50
C VAL A 222 -14.11 0.70 7.65
N GLY A 223 -15.28 0.07 7.80
CA GLY A 223 -15.55 -0.93 8.84
C GLY A 223 -16.84 -1.68 8.51
N GLY A 224 -16.78 -3.01 8.65
CA GLY A 224 -17.82 -3.89 8.10
C GLY A 224 -18.07 -3.58 6.62
N THR A 225 -19.31 -3.27 6.27
CA THR A 225 -19.75 -3.00 4.89
C THR A 225 -19.87 -1.51 4.53
N THR A 226 -19.38 -0.59 5.38
CA THR A 226 -19.64 0.85 5.23
C THR A 226 -18.36 1.70 5.19
N LEU A 227 -18.42 2.79 4.43
CA LEU A 227 -17.41 3.85 4.39
C LEU A 227 -17.93 5.06 5.19
N ALA A 228 -17.08 5.69 5.97
CA ALA A 228 -17.45 6.85 6.78
C ALA A 228 -16.41 7.97 6.67
N VAL A 229 -16.89 9.21 6.64
CA VAL A 229 -16.06 10.41 6.64
C VAL A 229 -16.22 11.09 7.99
N THR A 230 -15.12 11.29 8.70
CA THR A 230 -15.12 11.91 10.04
C THR A 230 -14.27 13.16 10.02
N ASP A 231 -14.75 14.21 10.67
CA ASP A 231 -14.09 15.49 10.89
C ASP A 231 -13.79 15.66 12.37
N VAL A 232 -12.57 16.07 12.72
CA VAL A 232 -12.11 16.22 14.12
C VAL A 232 -12.97 17.19 14.95
N ARG A 233 -13.69 18.11 14.30
CA ARG A 233 -14.56 19.12 14.95
C ARG A 233 -16.02 18.72 14.93
N LYS A 234 -16.48 18.07 13.84
CA LYS A 234 -17.90 17.78 13.59
C LYS A 234 -18.30 16.33 13.92
N GLY A 235 -17.34 15.43 14.12
CA GLY A 235 -17.57 13.99 14.19
C GLY A 235 -17.84 13.39 12.80
N THR A 236 -18.56 12.27 12.76
CA THR A 236 -18.93 11.61 11.50
C THR A 236 -19.85 12.53 10.67
N VAL A 237 -19.36 13.00 9.53
CA VAL A 237 -20.07 13.96 8.64
C VAL A 237 -20.77 13.28 7.47
N ALA A 238 -20.36 12.07 7.11
CA ALA A 238 -21.03 11.24 6.11
C ALA A 238 -20.77 9.75 6.39
N ILE A 239 -21.71 8.90 6.00
CA ILE A 239 -21.60 7.44 5.95
C ILE A 239 -22.20 7.02 4.60
N SER A 240 -21.60 6.03 3.94
CA SER A 240 -22.12 5.45 2.70
C SER A 240 -23.39 4.63 2.93
N GLU A 241 -24.07 4.25 1.85
CA GLU A 241 -24.98 3.09 1.91
C GLU A 241 -24.20 1.80 2.22
N ASP A 242 -24.91 0.79 2.72
CA ASP A 242 -24.39 -0.56 2.95
C ASP A 242 -23.91 -1.15 1.61
N GLN A 243 -22.65 -1.61 1.55
CA GLN A 243 -22.08 -2.16 0.33
C GLN A 243 -22.35 -3.66 0.13
N GLU A 244 -23.05 -4.31 1.07
CA GLU A 244 -23.34 -5.75 1.12
C GLU A 244 -22.10 -6.66 1.17
N ILE A 245 -20.90 -6.07 1.24
CA ILE A 245 -19.60 -6.73 1.26
C ILE A 245 -18.64 -6.02 2.20
N GLU A 246 -17.76 -6.78 2.84
CA GLU A 246 -16.74 -6.23 3.72
C GLU A 246 -15.74 -5.34 2.97
N LEU A 247 -15.47 -4.17 3.54
CA LEU A 247 -14.54 -3.18 3.04
C LEU A 247 -13.24 -3.28 3.85
N THR A 248 -12.18 -3.76 3.21
CA THR A 248 -10.97 -4.27 3.88
C THR A 248 -9.86 -3.23 4.00
N SER A 249 -9.59 -2.47 2.93
CA SER A 249 -8.40 -1.62 2.81
C SER A 249 -8.68 -0.28 2.12
N LEU A 250 -7.83 0.73 2.35
CA LEU A 250 -7.97 2.07 1.79
C LEU A 250 -6.67 2.61 1.19
N ALA A 251 -6.79 3.30 0.05
CA ALA A 251 -5.76 4.21 -0.46
C ALA A 251 -6.39 5.49 -1.04
N MET A 252 -5.76 6.65 -0.79
CA MET A 252 -6.15 7.91 -1.43
C MET A 252 -5.23 8.20 -2.61
N VAL A 253 -5.80 8.56 -3.75
CA VAL A 253 -5.09 8.92 -4.97
C VAL A 253 -5.43 10.36 -5.34
N GLN A 254 -4.41 11.16 -5.65
CA GLN A 254 -4.52 12.59 -5.94
C GLN A 254 -3.88 12.97 -7.27
N GLY A 255 -4.28 14.12 -7.82
CA GLY A 255 -3.72 14.64 -9.07
C GLY A 255 -4.25 13.91 -10.32
N LEU A 256 -5.43 13.29 -10.21
CA LEU A 256 -6.15 12.75 -11.35
C LEU A 256 -6.73 13.90 -12.19
N LYS A 257 -7.04 13.61 -13.46
CA LYS A 257 -7.63 14.60 -14.36
C LYS A 257 -8.98 15.11 -13.83
N LYS A 258 -9.04 16.39 -13.44
CA LYS A 258 -10.28 17.10 -13.08
C LYS A 258 -11.22 17.23 -14.29
N GLY A 259 -12.53 17.12 -14.06
CA GLY A 259 -13.54 17.33 -15.10
C GLY A 259 -14.91 16.74 -14.76
N GLY A 260 -15.97 17.37 -15.27
CA GLY A 260 -17.34 17.01 -14.91
C GLY A 260 -17.59 17.28 -13.42
N THR A 261 -17.94 16.24 -12.67
CA THR A 261 -18.06 16.25 -11.21
C THR A 261 -16.78 15.86 -10.48
N SER A 262 -15.74 15.36 -11.17
CA SER A 262 -14.50 14.91 -10.53
C SER A 262 -13.59 16.09 -10.16
N VAL A 263 -13.22 16.14 -8.87
CA VAL A 263 -12.22 17.06 -8.30
C VAL A 263 -10.79 16.53 -8.45
N GLY A 264 -10.61 15.36 -9.05
CA GLY A 264 -9.30 14.75 -9.32
C GLY A 264 -8.67 14.08 -8.10
N GLN A 265 -9.49 13.71 -7.11
CA GLN A 265 -9.08 13.05 -5.88
C GLN A 265 -10.05 11.91 -5.57
N LYS A 266 -9.54 10.69 -5.50
CA LYS A 266 -10.34 9.48 -5.28
C LYS A 266 -9.85 8.70 -4.08
N ILE A 267 -10.78 8.04 -3.39
CA ILE A 267 -10.51 7.00 -2.41
C ILE A 267 -10.75 5.66 -3.11
N LEU A 268 -9.78 4.77 -3.04
CA LEU A 268 -9.92 3.37 -3.43
C LEU A 268 -10.19 2.56 -2.17
N VAL A 269 -11.15 1.65 -2.26
CA VAL A 269 -11.58 0.78 -1.17
C VAL A 269 -11.48 -0.67 -1.63
N GLY A 270 -10.61 -1.46 -0.99
CA GLY A 270 -10.55 -2.91 -1.20
C GLY A 270 -11.77 -3.61 -0.62
N GLN A 271 -12.19 -4.69 -1.26
CA GLN A 271 -13.34 -5.51 -0.86
C GLN A 271 -12.91 -6.98 -0.73
N SER A 272 -13.69 -7.77 0.02
CA SER A 272 -13.40 -9.18 0.26
C SER A 272 -13.65 -10.13 -0.93
N ASP A 273 -14.10 -9.64 -2.09
CA ASP A 273 -14.37 -10.43 -3.32
C ASP A 273 -13.39 -10.16 -4.48
N GLY A 274 -12.30 -9.44 -4.23
CA GLY A 274 -11.33 -9.09 -5.27
C GLY A 274 -11.70 -7.85 -6.08
N VAL A 275 -12.71 -7.08 -5.65
CA VAL A 275 -13.05 -5.77 -6.23
C VAL A 275 -12.37 -4.65 -5.45
N VAL A 276 -11.99 -3.58 -6.18
CA VAL A 276 -11.66 -2.28 -5.60
C VAL A 276 -12.67 -1.26 -6.08
N SER A 277 -13.43 -0.67 -5.16
CA SER A 277 -14.38 0.40 -5.46
C SER A 277 -13.71 1.78 -5.38
N LEU A 278 -14.10 2.70 -6.24
CA LEU A 278 -13.58 4.06 -6.37
C LEU A 278 -14.66 5.04 -5.92
N TRP A 279 -14.28 5.98 -5.06
CA TRP A 279 -15.14 7.01 -4.48
C TRP A 279 -14.54 8.39 -4.75
N GLU A 280 -15.34 9.35 -5.22
CA GLU A 280 -14.85 10.71 -5.51
C GLU A 280 -14.88 11.57 -4.24
N ARG A 281 -13.81 12.33 -3.95
CA ARG A 281 -13.76 13.18 -2.76
C ARG A 281 -14.90 14.22 -2.77
N GLY A 282 -15.81 14.11 -1.81
CA GLY A 282 -16.99 14.96 -1.68
C GLY A 282 -18.30 14.30 -2.13
N VAL A 283 -18.23 13.10 -2.71
CA VAL A 283 -19.38 12.25 -3.06
C VAL A 283 -19.23 10.93 -2.30
N TRP A 284 -19.95 10.81 -1.19
CA TRP A 284 -19.76 9.73 -0.20
C TRP A 284 -20.97 8.81 -0.01
N SER A 285 -22.12 9.17 -0.60
CA SER A 285 -23.34 8.37 -0.52
C SER A 285 -23.32 7.16 -1.46
N ASP A 286 -22.67 7.31 -2.62
CA ASP A 286 -22.66 6.37 -3.73
C ASP A 286 -21.23 6.24 -4.28
N LEU A 287 -20.92 5.09 -4.85
CA LEU A 287 -19.63 4.78 -5.46
C LEU A 287 -19.55 5.35 -6.88
N ASP A 288 -18.35 5.67 -7.35
CA ASP A 288 -18.13 6.21 -8.70
C ASP A 288 -17.85 5.10 -9.72
N GLU A 289 -17.00 4.12 -9.36
CA GLU A 289 -16.68 2.98 -10.23
C GLU A 289 -16.23 1.74 -9.43
N ARG A 290 -16.24 0.56 -10.05
CA ARG A 290 -15.65 -0.68 -9.50
C ARG A 290 -14.63 -1.25 -10.48
N ILE A 291 -13.44 -1.56 -9.99
CA ILE A 291 -12.40 -2.27 -10.73
C ILE A 291 -12.31 -3.69 -10.18
N VAL A 292 -12.64 -4.68 -11.01
CA VAL A 292 -12.47 -6.09 -10.68
C VAL A 292 -10.97 -6.42 -10.79
N VAL A 293 -10.30 -6.49 -9.64
CA VAL A 293 -8.86 -6.77 -9.56
C VAL A 293 -8.62 -8.27 -9.74
N GLU A 294 -9.46 -9.09 -9.11
CA GLU A 294 -9.44 -10.55 -9.07
C GLU A 294 -10.86 -11.09 -9.39
N ARG A 295 -11.00 -12.34 -9.88
CA ARG A 295 -12.30 -12.91 -10.31
C ARG A 295 -12.70 -14.23 -9.63
N GLY A 296 -11.80 -14.87 -8.91
CA GLY A 296 -12.05 -16.03 -8.06
C GLY A 296 -12.62 -15.68 -6.69
N GLY A 297 -12.70 -14.39 -6.33
CA GLY A 297 -13.34 -13.94 -5.09
C GLY A 297 -12.39 -13.79 -3.90
N LEU A 298 -11.09 -13.54 -4.15
CA LEU A 298 -10.06 -13.40 -3.12
C LEU A 298 -9.98 -11.97 -2.59
N GLY A 299 -9.81 -11.80 -1.28
CA GLY A 299 -9.79 -10.49 -0.62
C GLY A 299 -8.67 -9.54 -1.09
N VAL A 300 -8.94 -8.23 -1.06
CA VAL A 300 -7.95 -7.15 -1.31
C VAL A 300 -7.50 -6.55 0.02
N ASP A 301 -6.55 -7.21 0.68
CA ASP A 301 -6.19 -6.92 2.09
C ASP A 301 -5.37 -5.63 2.26
N SER A 302 -4.65 -5.20 1.23
CA SER A 302 -3.82 -3.98 1.31
C SER A 302 -3.78 -3.18 0.00
N LEU A 303 -3.70 -1.85 0.14
CA LEU A 303 -3.61 -0.90 -0.96
C LEU A 303 -2.54 0.16 -0.68
N ALA A 304 -1.76 0.54 -1.69
CA ALA A 304 -0.78 1.63 -1.59
C ALA A 304 -0.64 2.39 -2.91
N GLU A 305 -0.67 3.73 -2.89
CA GLU A 305 -0.31 4.54 -4.07
C GLU A 305 1.17 4.29 -4.41
N VAL A 306 1.43 3.89 -5.66
CA VAL A 306 2.80 3.71 -6.16
C VAL A 306 3.39 5.10 -6.45
N PRO A 307 4.62 5.40 -5.99
CA PRO A 307 5.27 6.67 -6.25
C PRO A 307 5.34 7.06 -7.74
N PHE A 308 5.43 8.36 -8.01
CA PHE A 308 5.55 8.87 -9.37
C PHE A 308 6.86 8.40 -10.03
N GLY A 309 6.80 8.14 -11.35
CA GLY A 309 7.93 7.65 -12.15
C GLY A 309 7.87 6.15 -12.46
N PHE A 310 7.25 5.36 -11.58
CA PHE A 310 7.12 3.92 -11.72
C PHE A 310 6.12 3.50 -12.80
N GLY A 311 6.32 2.33 -13.40
CA GLY A 311 5.46 1.76 -14.43
C GLY A 311 5.95 2.00 -15.86
N GLY A 312 7.24 2.27 -16.05
CA GLY A 312 7.90 2.25 -17.37
C GLY A 312 7.26 3.12 -18.46
N GLY A 313 6.74 4.29 -18.13
CA GLY A 313 6.09 5.20 -19.08
C GLY A 313 4.71 4.75 -19.61
N LYS A 314 4.12 3.68 -19.05
CA LYS A 314 2.77 3.18 -19.43
C LYS A 314 1.63 4.11 -19.00
N LEU A 315 1.88 5.01 -18.04
CA LEU A 315 0.93 5.96 -17.50
C LEU A 315 0.93 7.26 -18.32
N LYS A 316 -0.25 7.80 -18.62
CA LYS A 316 -0.36 9.15 -19.20
C LYS A 316 -0.34 10.23 -18.12
N MET A 317 -0.19 11.48 -18.55
CA MET A 317 -0.33 12.64 -17.68
C MET A 317 -1.66 12.60 -16.91
N ASN A 318 -1.58 12.68 -15.57
CA ASN A 318 -2.70 12.56 -14.61
C ASN A 318 -3.33 11.17 -14.47
N GLU A 319 -2.67 10.10 -14.95
CA GLU A 319 -2.97 8.71 -14.53
C GLU A 319 -2.08 8.35 -13.33
N LYS A 320 -2.60 7.50 -12.44
CA LYS A 320 -1.90 7.04 -11.23
C LYS A 320 -1.91 5.53 -11.14
N LEU A 321 -1.04 4.98 -10.29
CA LEU A 321 -0.90 3.54 -10.09
C LEU A 321 -1.04 3.22 -8.60
N VAL A 322 -1.77 2.14 -8.30
CA VAL A 322 -1.97 1.64 -6.93
C VAL A 322 -1.61 0.17 -6.92
N ALA A 323 -0.78 -0.25 -5.98
CA ALA A 323 -0.50 -1.66 -5.71
C ALA A 323 -1.61 -2.21 -4.81
N ALA A 324 -2.11 -3.40 -5.13
CA ALA A 324 -3.16 -4.10 -4.42
C ALA A 324 -2.65 -5.49 -4.01
N GLY A 325 -2.58 -5.72 -2.70
CA GLY A 325 -2.21 -6.99 -2.09
C GLY A 325 -3.43 -7.88 -1.94
N LEU A 326 -3.30 -9.14 -2.33
CA LEU A 326 -4.37 -10.13 -2.30
C LEU A 326 -4.15 -11.19 -1.21
N GLU A 327 -5.24 -11.83 -0.80
CA GLU A 327 -5.30 -12.93 0.17
C GLU A 327 -4.40 -14.13 -0.23
N ASP A 328 -4.13 -14.34 -1.52
CA ASP A 328 -3.29 -15.44 -2.03
C ASP A 328 -1.82 -15.06 -2.29
N GLY A 329 -1.34 -14.00 -1.63
CA GLY A 329 0.05 -13.56 -1.70
C GLY A 329 0.42 -12.82 -3.00
N ARG A 330 -0.52 -12.62 -3.94
CA ARG A 330 -0.27 -11.83 -5.15
C ARG A 330 -0.34 -10.32 -4.87
N VAL A 331 0.45 -9.57 -5.62
CA VAL A 331 0.40 -8.10 -5.69
C VAL A 331 0.08 -7.71 -7.12
N ARG A 332 -1.10 -7.12 -7.35
CA ARG A 332 -1.53 -6.62 -8.66
C ARG A 332 -1.44 -5.09 -8.71
N PHE A 333 -1.36 -4.54 -9.91
CA PHE A 333 -1.22 -3.09 -10.10
C PHE A 333 -2.44 -2.50 -10.83
N ILE A 334 -3.07 -1.50 -10.21
CA ILE A 334 -4.29 -0.86 -10.69
C ILE A 334 -3.96 0.52 -11.24
N ARG A 335 -4.20 0.76 -12.53
CA ARG A 335 -4.13 2.09 -13.13
C ARG A 335 -5.43 2.85 -12.89
N VAL A 336 -5.34 3.96 -12.15
CA VAL A 336 -6.44 4.86 -11.83
C VAL A 336 -6.51 6.02 -12.83
N GLY A 337 -7.73 6.36 -13.25
CA GLY A 337 -8.05 7.44 -14.20
C GLY A 337 -8.51 6.92 -15.57
N ARG A 338 -7.87 5.87 -16.07
CA ARG A 338 -8.40 5.01 -17.17
C ARG A 338 -9.01 3.69 -16.68
N ASN A 339 -8.82 3.39 -15.40
CA ASN A 339 -9.39 2.29 -14.64
C ASN A 339 -9.17 0.91 -15.29
N GLY A 340 -8.11 0.23 -14.84
CA GLY A 340 -7.82 -1.15 -15.26
C GLY A 340 -6.57 -1.73 -14.63
N VAL A 341 -6.52 -3.05 -14.55
CA VAL A 341 -5.40 -3.81 -13.98
C VAL A 341 -4.27 -3.94 -15.01
N LEU A 342 -3.02 -3.82 -14.55
CA LEU A 342 -1.79 -4.00 -15.32
C LEU A 342 -1.17 -5.36 -15.00
N ASN A 343 -1.79 -6.43 -15.51
CA ASN A 343 -1.39 -7.84 -15.27
C ASN A 343 0.08 -8.14 -15.65
N ASP A 344 0.71 -7.30 -16.47
CA ASP A 344 2.12 -7.43 -16.88
C ASP A 344 3.11 -6.81 -15.87
N MET A 345 2.60 -6.35 -14.73
CA MET A 345 3.38 -5.86 -13.58
C MET A 345 3.19 -6.72 -12.32
N ASP A 346 2.33 -7.74 -12.36
CA ASP A 346 2.01 -8.59 -11.20
C ASP A 346 3.26 -9.17 -10.53
N ALA A 347 3.29 -9.14 -9.20
CA ALA A 347 4.33 -9.72 -8.35
C ALA A 347 3.72 -10.74 -7.37
N LYS A 348 4.53 -11.61 -6.77
CA LYS A 348 4.09 -12.66 -5.85
C LYS A 348 4.88 -12.62 -4.53
N HIS A 349 4.25 -12.10 -3.49
CA HIS A 349 4.82 -12.06 -2.13
C HIS A 349 5.02 -13.47 -1.57
N ASP A 350 3.99 -14.31 -1.58
CA ASP A 350 4.07 -15.69 -1.10
C ASP A 350 3.16 -16.62 -1.94
N GLU A 351 3.20 -17.93 -1.69
CA GLU A 351 2.35 -18.93 -2.34
C GLU A 351 1.14 -19.36 -1.50
N ILE A 352 1.18 -19.08 -0.20
CA ILE A 352 0.20 -19.50 0.81
C ILE A 352 -0.31 -18.29 1.57
N ASP A 353 0.59 -17.39 1.99
CA ASP A 353 0.25 -16.28 2.89
C ASP A 353 -0.16 -14.99 2.14
N GLY A 354 -1.27 -14.39 2.57
CA GLY A 354 -1.81 -13.14 2.02
C GLY A 354 -0.97 -11.90 2.29
N VAL A 355 -1.13 -10.87 1.45
CA VAL A 355 -0.35 -9.62 1.53
C VAL A 355 -0.99 -8.65 2.51
N VAL A 356 -0.67 -8.85 3.80
CA VAL A 356 -1.15 -8.03 4.94
C VAL A 356 -0.83 -6.54 4.77
N ALA A 357 0.32 -6.18 4.19
CA ALA A 357 0.64 -4.78 3.93
C ALA A 357 1.57 -4.56 2.74
N ILE A 358 1.39 -3.40 2.10
CA ILE A 358 2.27 -2.84 1.06
C ILE A 358 2.62 -1.41 1.47
N GLY A 359 3.88 -1.02 1.27
CA GLY A 359 4.32 0.36 1.38
C GLY A 359 5.47 0.65 0.43
N PHE A 360 5.80 1.94 0.28
CA PHE A 360 6.95 2.39 -0.50
C PHE A 360 7.82 3.28 0.39
N ASP A 361 9.14 3.08 0.36
CA ASP A 361 10.07 3.96 1.07
C ASP A 361 10.40 5.23 0.29
N ILE A 362 11.21 6.11 0.88
CA ILE A 362 11.60 7.38 0.27
C ILE A 362 12.46 7.23 -1.00
N GLU A 363 13.05 6.05 -1.24
CA GLU A 363 13.80 5.71 -2.45
C GLU A 363 12.91 5.00 -3.50
N GLY A 364 11.61 4.84 -3.19
CA GLY A 364 10.61 4.24 -4.07
C GLY A 364 10.63 2.70 -4.10
N ARG A 365 11.38 2.05 -3.20
CA ARG A 365 11.35 0.58 -3.08
C ARG A 365 10.02 0.14 -2.49
N MET A 366 9.39 -0.83 -3.13
CA MET A 366 8.20 -1.47 -2.57
C MET A 366 8.62 -2.39 -1.43
N ILE A 367 7.86 -2.41 -0.34
CA ILE A 367 8.04 -3.30 0.79
C ILE A 367 6.70 -3.98 1.05
N THR A 368 6.68 -5.30 0.95
CA THR A 368 5.46 -6.11 1.16
C THR A 368 5.67 -7.11 2.28
N SER A 369 4.65 -7.27 3.12
CA SER A 369 4.67 -8.21 4.24
C SER A 369 3.40 -9.05 4.28
N GLY A 370 3.57 -10.32 4.63
CA GLY A 370 2.53 -11.33 4.71
C GLY A 370 3.09 -12.56 5.41
N GLY A 371 2.24 -13.29 6.13
CA GLY A 371 2.67 -14.46 6.89
C GLY A 371 3.91 -14.17 7.75
N GLN A 372 4.95 -14.98 7.58
CA GLN A 372 6.23 -14.84 8.28
C GLN A 372 7.35 -14.22 7.42
N THR A 373 7.00 -13.45 6.39
CA THR A 373 7.95 -12.93 5.38
C THR A 373 7.79 -11.43 5.14
N VAL A 374 8.91 -10.71 5.01
CA VAL A 374 8.97 -9.39 4.36
C VAL A 374 9.75 -9.52 3.06
N LYS A 375 9.25 -8.92 1.97
CA LYS A 375 9.97 -8.79 0.70
C LYS A 375 10.15 -7.32 0.33
N VAL A 376 11.35 -7.00 -0.13
CA VAL A 376 11.72 -5.67 -0.64
C VAL A 376 11.96 -5.78 -2.13
N TRP A 377 11.44 -4.82 -2.89
CA TRP A 377 11.42 -4.85 -4.34
C TRP A 377 11.89 -3.51 -4.92
N MET A 378 12.63 -3.58 -6.02
CA MET A 378 13.03 -2.42 -6.82
C MET A 378 12.41 -2.53 -8.21
N GLU A 379 12.09 -1.40 -8.86
CA GLU A 379 11.70 -1.46 -10.27
C GLU A 379 12.90 -1.88 -11.12
N ALA A 380 12.70 -2.90 -11.95
CA ALA A 380 13.67 -3.41 -12.90
C ALA A 380 14.16 -2.28 -13.83
N LYS A 381 15.38 -1.77 -13.57
CA LYS A 381 16.05 -0.78 -14.43
C LYS A 381 16.40 -1.46 -15.75
N GLY A 382 15.47 -1.41 -16.71
CA GLY A 382 15.71 -1.92 -18.06
C GLY A 382 16.95 -1.25 -18.67
N LEU A 383 17.91 -2.05 -19.14
CA LEU A 383 19.18 -1.51 -19.66
C LEU A 383 18.91 -0.52 -20.81
N PRO A 384 19.42 0.73 -20.74
CA PRO A 384 19.32 1.65 -21.85
C PRO A 384 20.26 1.19 -22.98
N GLY A 385 19.69 0.70 -24.08
CA GLY A 385 20.46 0.30 -25.27
C GLY A 385 20.87 -1.17 -25.31
N GLY A 386 19.87 -2.07 -25.29
CA GLY A 386 20.06 -3.51 -25.52
C GLY A 386 19.01 -4.03 -26.50
N GLY A 387 19.08 -3.62 -27.76
CA GLY A 387 18.14 -4.07 -28.79
C GLY A 387 18.20 -5.59 -28.95
N ARG A 388 17.22 -6.30 -28.40
CA ARG A 388 16.94 -7.70 -28.75
C ARG A 388 16.42 -7.73 -30.19
N ALA A 389 17.34 -7.66 -31.14
CA ALA A 389 17.09 -8.07 -32.51
C ALA A 389 16.51 -9.48 -32.44
N ALA A 390 15.34 -9.69 -33.04
CA ALA A 390 14.75 -11.01 -33.11
C ALA A 390 15.74 -11.92 -33.82
N ALA A 391 16.21 -12.96 -33.13
CA ALA A 391 17.03 -13.99 -33.73
C ALA A 391 16.15 -14.74 -34.74
N THR A 392 16.19 -14.27 -36.00
CA THR A 392 15.62 -14.97 -37.14
C THR A 392 16.27 -16.35 -37.19
N LYS A 393 15.48 -17.38 -36.90
CA LYS A 393 15.89 -18.76 -37.13
C LYS A 393 16.15 -18.89 -38.63
N HIS A 394 17.43 -18.97 -39.00
CA HIS A 394 17.82 -19.56 -40.27
C HIS A 394 17.37 -21.01 -40.23
N ASP A 395 16.36 -21.34 -41.01
CA ASP A 395 16.17 -22.71 -41.47
C ASP A 395 16.99 -22.88 -42.76
N MET A 396 17.68 -24.00 -42.87
CA MET A 396 18.64 -24.30 -43.92
C MET A 396 18.34 -25.68 -44.48
N SER A 397 17.55 -25.71 -45.56
CA SER A 397 17.47 -26.87 -46.45
C SER A 397 17.41 -26.41 -47.91
N SER A 398 18.45 -26.75 -48.66
CA SER A 398 18.45 -26.82 -50.12
C SER A 398 17.62 -28.05 -50.58
N SER A 399 17.35 -28.33 -51.86
CA SER A 399 17.82 -27.76 -53.14
C SER A 399 16.74 -28.04 -54.22
N GLU A 400 16.87 -27.40 -55.40
CA GLU A 400 16.52 -27.97 -56.74
C GLU A 400 15.04 -28.36 -57.02
N GLU A 401 14.48 -28.30 -58.23
CA GLU A 401 14.77 -27.59 -59.51
C GLU A 401 13.46 -27.63 -60.35
N ASP A 402 13.40 -26.91 -61.47
CA ASP A 402 12.48 -27.12 -62.62
C ASP A 402 10.93 -26.94 -62.45
N ASP A 403 10.12 -26.58 -63.45
CA ASP A 403 10.27 -25.70 -64.63
C ASP A 403 8.86 -25.49 -65.27
N VAL A 404 8.65 -24.43 -66.09
CA VAL A 404 7.56 -24.22 -67.11
C VAL A 404 6.04 -24.36 -66.71
N ASP A 405 5.01 -23.78 -67.36
CA ASP A 405 4.88 -22.78 -68.44
C ASP A 405 3.52 -22.00 -68.35
N GLU A 406 3.34 -21.01 -69.25
CA GLU A 406 2.11 -20.50 -69.96
C GLU A 406 0.66 -21.02 -69.60
N SER A 407 -0.45 -20.30 -69.86
CA SER A 407 -0.76 -18.98 -70.47
C SER A 407 -2.25 -18.58 -70.19
N ASP A 408 -2.72 -17.45 -70.74
CA ASP A 408 -4.06 -16.86 -70.59
C ASP A 408 -5.25 -17.72 -71.11
N VAL A 409 -6.48 -17.47 -70.62
CA VAL A 409 -7.67 -17.00 -71.41
C VAL A 409 -8.90 -16.72 -70.53
N ASP A 410 -9.72 -15.74 -70.95
CA ASP A 410 -11.05 -15.40 -70.41
C ASP A 410 -12.18 -16.33 -70.94
N GLU A 411 -13.26 -16.53 -70.17
CA GLU A 411 -14.63 -16.03 -70.48
C GLU A 411 -15.77 -16.67 -69.64
N SER A 412 -16.67 -15.80 -69.14
CA SER A 412 -18.15 -15.90 -69.05
C SER A 412 -18.88 -17.22 -68.68
N SER A 413 -19.71 -17.19 -67.62
CA SER A 413 -21.20 -17.27 -67.74
C SER A 413 -21.95 -17.11 -66.38
N ASP A 414 -23.16 -16.55 -66.47
CA ASP A 414 -24.11 -16.06 -65.45
C ASP A 414 -24.61 -17.02 -64.33
N GLY A 415 -25.25 -16.45 -63.27
CA GLY A 415 -26.23 -17.20 -62.47
C GLY A 415 -26.63 -16.70 -61.05
N ASP A 416 -27.40 -15.61 -60.93
CA ASP A 416 -28.32 -15.24 -59.81
C ASP A 416 -27.81 -15.03 -58.35
N GLY A 417 -28.52 -14.19 -57.55
CA GLY A 417 -28.31 -14.21 -56.07
C GLY A 417 -28.74 -13.08 -55.10
N GLN A 418 -29.44 -12.01 -55.52
CA GLN A 418 -30.20 -11.06 -54.64
C GLN A 418 -29.50 -10.23 -53.52
N SER A 419 -29.29 -8.94 -53.83
CA SER A 419 -29.68 -7.72 -53.07
C SER A 419 -29.70 -7.67 -51.51
N LYS A 420 -28.87 -6.77 -50.96
CA LYS A 420 -28.92 -6.23 -49.58
C LYS A 420 -30.00 -5.13 -49.40
N PRO A 421 -30.69 -5.04 -48.24
CA PRO A 421 -31.37 -3.80 -47.82
C PRO A 421 -30.62 -3.03 -46.70
N LYS A 422 -30.46 -1.72 -46.88
CA LYS A 422 -29.87 -0.79 -45.89
C LYS A 422 -30.83 -0.54 -44.70
N ARG A 423 -30.40 -0.73 -43.45
CA ARG A 423 -31.20 -0.34 -42.26
C ARG A 423 -31.09 1.16 -41.94
N LYS A 424 -32.26 1.76 -41.67
CA LYS A 424 -32.46 3.22 -41.50
C LYS A 424 -32.01 3.74 -40.13
N LYS A 425 -31.47 4.97 -40.08
CA LYS A 425 -31.36 5.78 -38.85
C LYS A 425 -32.75 5.91 -38.19
N ARG A 426 -32.87 5.66 -36.88
CA ARG A 426 -34.06 6.04 -36.08
C ARG A 426 -33.79 7.29 -35.25
N LYS A 427 -34.83 8.10 -35.11
CA LYS A 427 -34.86 9.45 -34.54
C LYS A 427 -34.81 9.38 -33.00
N ARG A 428 -34.04 10.27 -32.36
CA ARG A 428 -33.93 10.37 -30.90
C ARG A 428 -35.13 11.15 -30.33
N ASN A 429 -35.94 10.53 -29.48
CA ASN A 429 -36.98 11.23 -28.71
C ASN A 429 -36.38 11.96 -27.49
N LYS A 430 -37.16 12.87 -26.89
CA LYS A 430 -36.70 13.97 -26.03
C LYS A 430 -37.55 14.06 -24.74
N GLY A 431 -36.92 14.37 -23.61
CA GLY A 431 -37.53 14.42 -22.26
C GLY A 431 -37.61 13.03 -21.61
N LYS A 432 -37.58 12.85 -20.29
CA LYS A 432 -37.39 13.75 -19.13
C LYS A 432 -36.59 12.98 -18.06
N ASP A 433 -35.77 13.54 -17.18
CA ASP A 433 -35.27 14.92 -16.98
C ASP A 433 -33.89 14.84 -16.26
N LYS A 434 -33.34 15.96 -15.78
CA LYS A 434 -32.19 16.01 -14.85
C LYS A 434 -32.33 17.18 -13.86
N SER A 435 -32.71 16.89 -12.62
CA SER A 435 -32.23 17.60 -11.43
C SER A 435 -31.15 16.72 -10.80
N GLY A 436 -30.02 17.22 -10.31
CA GLY A 436 -29.70 18.61 -9.98
C GLY A 436 -28.96 18.68 -8.65
N GLY A 437 -28.10 17.69 -8.36
CA GLY A 437 -27.29 17.67 -7.14
C GLY A 437 -26.24 18.77 -7.20
N LYS A 438 -26.49 19.88 -6.50
CA LYS A 438 -25.47 20.88 -6.24
C LYS A 438 -24.52 20.33 -5.17
N ALA A 439 -23.22 20.38 -5.44
CA ALA A 439 -22.24 20.33 -4.35
C ALA A 439 -22.52 21.51 -3.40
N LEU A 440 -22.55 21.24 -2.10
CA LEU A 440 -22.72 22.27 -1.08
C LEU A 440 -21.39 23.00 -0.91
N ASP A 441 -21.32 24.19 -1.50
CA ASP A 441 -20.21 25.13 -1.33
C ASP A 441 -20.31 25.72 0.09
N PHE A 442 -19.40 25.33 0.98
CA PHE A 442 -19.30 25.90 2.33
C PHE A 442 -18.21 26.98 2.34
N LEU A 443 -18.64 28.22 2.14
CA LEU A 443 -17.88 29.41 2.54
C LEU A 443 -18.25 29.80 3.98
N LEU A 444 -17.22 30.24 4.72
CA LEU A 444 -17.16 30.62 6.15
C LEU A 444 -17.02 29.44 7.14
#